data_AF-A0A1V9ZJU5-F1
#
_entry.id   AF-A0A1V9ZJU5-F1
#
_cell.length_a   1.000
_cell.length_b   1.000
_cell.length_c   1.000
_cell.angle_alpha   90.00
_cell.angle_beta   90.00
_cell.angle_gamma   90.00
#
_symmetry.space_group_name_H-M   'P 1'
#
loop_
_entity.id
_entity.type
_entity.pdbx_description
1 polymer ?
#
loop_
_entity_poly.entity_id
_entity_poly.type
_entity_poly.pdbx_seq_one_letter_code
_entity_poly.pdbx_strand_id
1 'polypeptide(L)'
;MSLAVRPTPYPGTTLVSLADFVFWKRSFLAHAALFGLCEYFTTPDYTDPELADYVSPAKMHLLMDEADHAVPAPEPESSPELRVEARARRKRLVSDHVTQAVLAECAAIKVRTMRVAKDYLLGAVGRELYGELSTLETPYDMWSRLCAMGSAHEANSDVFSLMVAALSSTYTPGTEALNDFLDRYEAGVDALLVPLLAPTLEPSSAILAYQSVVADRLKASLLAHAFETTPGVNAMWTTWRRKEPSWTS
;
A
#
# COMPACT_ATOMS: atom_id res chain seq x y z
N MET A 1 -3.99 17.51 11.72
CA MET A 1 -4.97 16.42 12.00
C MET A 1 -4.41 15.59 13.14
N SER A 2 -5.16 15.35 14.22
CA SER A 2 -4.68 14.52 15.34
C SER A 2 -4.60 13.05 14.92
N LEU A 3 -3.41 12.43 15.04
CA LEU A 3 -3.20 10.99 14.91
C LEU A 3 -3.74 10.21 16.12
N ALA A 4 -5.01 10.46 16.49
CA ALA A 4 -5.80 9.45 17.17
C ALA A 4 -6.29 8.45 16.11
N VAL A 5 -5.35 7.84 15.37
CA VAL A 5 -5.67 6.81 14.39
C VAL A 5 -6.04 5.58 15.19
N ARG A 6 -7.34 5.45 15.49
CA ARG A 6 -7.90 4.13 15.76
C ARG A 6 -7.50 3.25 14.57
N PRO A 7 -7.02 2.02 14.78
CA PRO A 7 -6.71 1.13 13.68
C PRO A 7 -8.00 0.90 12.89
N THR A 8 -8.11 1.58 11.74
CA THR A 8 -9.18 1.33 10.79
C THR A 8 -8.88 -0.01 10.15
N PRO A 9 -9.79 -1.00 10.26
CA PRO A 9 -9.61 -2.27 9.59
C PRO A 9 -9.51 -2.02 8.08
N TYR A 10 -8.68 -2.80 7.40
CA TYR A 10 -8.55 -2.73 5.95
C TYR A 10 -9.93 -3.00 5.31
N PRO A 11 -10.48 -2.07 4.52
CA PRO A 11 -11.82 -2.20 3.96
C PRO A 11 -11.85 -2.95 2.61
N GLY A 12 -10.68 -3.24 2.04
CA GLY A 12 -10.57 -3.88 0.72
C GLY A 12 -10.59 -5.40 0.78
N THR A 13 -10.29 -6.04 -0.34
CA THR A 13 -10.29 -7.50 -0.49
C THR A 13 -9.11 -8.15 0.23
N THR A 14 -9.38 -9.14 1.07
CA THR A 14 -8.31 -9.89 1.76
C THR A 14 -7.54 -10.77 0.78
N LEU A 15 -6.21 -10.76 0.86
CA LEU A 15 -5.36 -11.68 0.10
C LEU A 15 -5.44 -13.10 0.67
N VAL A 16 -6.26 -13.94 0.06
CA VAL A 16 -6.40 -15.35 0.48
C VAL A 16 -5.36 -16.24 -0.20
N SER A 17 -5.02 -15.95 -1.47
CA SER A 17 -4.09 -16.73 -2.28
C SER A 17 -3.01 -15.85 -2.90
N LEU A 18 -1.78 -16.35 -3.01
CA LEU A 18 -0.69 -15.66 -3.70
C LEU A 18 -0.95 -15.50 -5.21
N ALA A 19 -1.87 -16.26 -5.80
CA ALA A 19 -2.29 -16.08 -7.19
C ALA A 19 -2.90 -14.69 -7.44
N ASP A 20 -3.57 -14.13 -6.42
CA ASP A 20 -4.19 -12.80 -6.51
C ASP A 20 -3.24 -11.67 -6.09
N PHE A 21 -1.99 -12.01 -5.74
CA PHE A 21 -1.06 -11.06 -5.13
C PHE A 21 -0.81 -9.84 -6.00
N VAL A 22 -0.62 -10.00 -7.31
CA VAL A 22 -0.38 -8.88 -8.24
C VAL A 22 -1.49 -7.85 -8.17
N PHE A 23 -2.75 -8.29 -8.16
CA PHE A 23 -3.93 -7.41 -8.16
C PHE A 23 -4.10 -6.76 -6.80
N TRP A 24 -4.05 -7.59 -5.77
CA TRP A 24 -4.20 -7.17 -4.39
C TRP A 24 -3.13 -6.15 -4.02
N LYS A 25 -1.88 -6.34 -4.44
CA LYS A 25 -0.75 -5.46 -4.14
C LYS A 25 -1.03 -4.01 -4.55
N ARG A 26 -1.55 -3.81 -5.77
CA ARG A 26 -1.85 -2.47 -6.29
C ARG A 26 -2.98 -1.81 -5.51
N SER A 27 -4.09 -2.52 -5.31
CA SER A 27 -5.25 -2.00 -4.55
C SER A 27 -4.88 -1.70 -3.09
N PHE A 28 -4.14 -2.61 -2.44
CA PHE A 28 -3.67 -2.44 -1.07
C PHE A 28 -2.80 -1.18 -0.93
N LEU A 29 -1.80 -0.96 -1.79
CA LEU A 29 -0.96 0.22 -1.72
C LEU A 29 -1.74 1.51 -2.00
N ALA A 30 -2.68 1.50 -2.95
CA ALA A 30 -3.54 2.64 -3.21
C ALA A 30 -4.38 3.01 -1.98
N HIS A 31 -4.96 2.01 -1.30
CA HIS A 31 -5.68 2.23 -0.04
C HIS A 31 -4.76 2.71 1.08
N ALA A 32 -3.59 2.09 1.26
CA ALA A 32 -2.61 2.48 2.26
C ALA A 32 -2.12 3.92 2.08
N ALA A 33 -2.00 4.39 0.83
CA ALA A 33 -1.63 5.77 0.52
C ALA A 33 -2.65 6.79 1.03
N LEU A 34 -3.95 6.48 1.01
CA LEU A 34 -5.00 7.36 1.56
C LEU A 34 -4.85 7.61 3.06
N PHE A 35 -4.17 6.70 3.77
CA PHE A 35 -3.89 6.79 5.20
C PHE A 35 -2.44 7.21 5.50
N GLY A 36 -1.64 7.56 4.48
CA GLY A 36 -0.22 7.90 4.66
C GLY A 36 0.66 6.71 5.08
N LEU A 37 0.22 5.47 4.83
CA LEU A 37 0.94 4.26 5.25
C LEU A 37 1.82 3.65 4.17
N CYS A 38 1.66 4.06 2.90
CA CYS A 38 2.34 3.46 1.74
C CYS A 38 3.87 3.36 1.95
N GLU A 39 4.49 4.47 2.37
CA GLU A 39 5.95 4.55 2.52
C GLU A 39 6.51 3.61 3.60
N TYR A 40 5.71 3.27 4.62
CA TYR A 40 6.12 2.30 5.65
C TYR A 40 6.25 0.88 5.10
N PHE A 41 5.63 0.57 3.96
CA PHE A 41 5.75 -0.72 3.29
C PHE A 41 6.81 -0.72 2.20
N THR A 42 7.01 0.41 1.51
CA THR A 42 7.86 0.48 0.31
C THR A 42 9.28 0.93 0.59
N THR A 43 9.52 1.67 1.67
CA THR A 43 10.82 2.28 1.97
C THR A 43 11.41 1.66 3.24
N PRO A 44 12.62 1.07 3.18
CA PRO A 44 13.27 0.51 4.35
C PRO A 44 13.59 1.62 5.36
N ASP A 45 13.38 1.34 6.65
CA ASP A 45 13.63 2.27 7.76
C ASP A 45 12.94 3.64 7.63
N TYR A 46 11.83 3.69 6.88
CA TYR A 46 11.11 4.94 6.59
C TYR A 46 10.86 5.78 7.84
N THR A 47 11.12 7.07 7.70
CA THR A 47 10.87 8.08 8.71
C THR A 47 10.12 9.22 8.03
N ASP A 48 8.90 9.48 8.50
CA ASP A 48 8.08 10.58 7.99
C ASP A 48 8.82 11.92 8.23
N PRO A 49 9.10 12.72 7.19
CA PRO A 49 9.76 14.00 7.34
C PRO A 49 8.90 15.02 8.11
N GLU A 50 7.58 14.85 8.12
CA GLU A 50 6.61 15.73 8.76
C GLU A 50 6.22 15.23 10.17
N LEU A 51 7.00 14.31 10.76
CA LEU A 51 6.66 13.67 12.02
C LEU A 51 6.41 14.65 13.17
N ALA A 52 7.16 15.75 13.18
CA ALA A 52 7.05 16.82 14.16
C ALA A 52 5.71 17.57 14.07
N ASP A 53 5.11 17.66 12.88
CA ASP A 53 3.85 18.38 12.65
C ASP A 53 2.63 17.61 13.22
N TYR A 54 2.80 16.32 13.51
CA TYR A 54 1.78 15.54 14.22
C TYR A 54 1.80 15.75 15.74
N VAL A 55 2.83 16.40 16.28
CA VAL A 55 2.84 16.80 17.69
C VAL A 55 1.82 17.91 17.87
N SER A 56 0.66 17.57 18.44
CA SER A 56 -0.42 18.54 18.61
C SER A 56 0.03 19.77 19.40
N PRO A 57 -0.54 20.96 19.14
CA PRO A 57 -0.21 22.17 19.89
C PRO A 57 -0.35 21.99 21.41
N ALA A 58 -1.40 21.28 21.86
CA ALA A 58 -1.60 20.98 23.27
C ALA A 58 -0.47 20.12 23.85
N LYS A 59 -0.01 19.10 23.11
CA LYS A 59 1.13 18.28 23.53
C LYS A 59 2.41 19.09 23.55
N MET A 60 2.64 19.95 22.55
CA MET A 60 3.79 20.85 22.52
C MET A 60 3.81 21.77 23.75
N HIS A 61 2.66 22.37 24.13
CA HIS A 61 2.56 23.16 25.36
C HIS A 61 2.93 22.37 26.60
N LEU A 62 2.45 21.13 26.74
CA LEU A 62 2.82 20.26 27.87
C LEU A 62 4.33 19.98 27.90
N LEU A 63 4.95 19.70 26.76
CA LEU A 63 6.40 19.46 26.68
C LEU A 63 7.19 20.72 27.06
N MET A 64 6.71 21.91 26.65
CA MET A 64 7.31 23.19 27.03
C MET A 64 7.19 23.46 28.52
N ASP A 65 6.01 23.26 29.09
CA ASP A 65 5.77 23.45 30.53
C ASP A 65 6.61 22.47 31.35
N GLU A 66 6.67 21.20 30.96
CA GLU A 66 7.48 20.18 31.63
C GLU A 66 8.99 20.51 31.56
N ALA A 67 9.48 20.96 30.41
CA ALA A 67 10.86 21.42 30.26
C ALA A 67 11.18 22.66 31.11
N ASP A 68 10.24 23.60 31.24
CA ASP A 68 10.43 24.79 32.07
C ASP A 68 10.50 24.44 33.56
N HIS A 69 9.66 23.51 34.03
CA HIS A 69 9.69 23.03 35.42
C HIS A 69 10.91 22.17 35.74
N ALA A 70 11.45 21.45 34.75
CA ALA A 70 12.63 20.60 34.92
C ALA A 70 13.92 21.40 35.15
N VAL A 71 13.99 22.66 34.68
CA VAL A 71 15.19 23.50 34.82
C VAL A 71 15.04 24.48 36.00
N PRO A 72 15.88 24.35 37.05
CA PRO A 72 15.81 25.21 38.23
C PRO A 72 15.89 26.70 37.90
N ALA A 73 15.20 27.52 38.70
CA ALA A 73 15.28 28.97 38.60
C ALA A 73 16.68 29.46 39.04
N PRO A 74 17.21 30.53 38.42
CA PRO A 74 18.48 31.12 38.82
C PRO A 74 18.39 31.71 40.24
N GLU A 75 19.45 31.58 41.02
CA GLU A 75 19.49 32.04 42.41
C GLU A 75 19.34 33.58 42.51
N PRO A 76 18.46 34.07 43.42
CA PRO A 76 18.11 35.48 43.49
C PRO A 76 19.23 36.39 44.03
N GLU A 77 20.21 35.84 44.75
CA GLU A 77 21.25 36.59 45.47
C GLU A 77 22.52 36.87 44.63
N SER A 78 22.51 36.53 43.34
CA SER A 78 23.66 36.68 42.45
C SER A 78 23.82 38.10 41.86
N SER A 79 25.08 38.47 41.57
CA SER A 79 25.43 39.73 40.88
C SER A 79 24.56 39.96 39.62
N PRO A 80 24.22 41.21 39.25
CA PRO A 80 23.47 41.51 38.02
C PRO A 80 23.98 40.81 36.76
N GLU A 81 25.30 40.73 36.59
CA GLU A 81 25.93 40.08 35.43
C GLU A 81 25.73 38.57 35.45
N LEU A 82 25.93 37.93 36.61
CA LEU A 82 25.69 36.50 36.82
C LEU A 82 24.21 36.12 36.62
N ARG A 83 23.28 37.01 36.96
CA ARG A 83 21.84 36.80 36.70
C ARG A 83 21.51 36.80 35.21
N VAL A 84 22.14 37.66 34.42
CA VAL A 84 21.94 37.68 32.96
C VAL A 84 22.47 36.39 32.34
N GLU A 85 23.66 35.97 32.74
CA GLU A 85 24.28 34.73 32.25
C GLU A 85 23.49 33.49 32.69
N ALA A 86 23.04 33.42 33.95
CA ALA A 86 22.23 32.33 34.46
C ALA A 86 20.86 32.22 33.74
N ARG A 87 20.22 33.35 33.43
CA ARG A 87 18.98 33.37 32.63
C ARG A 87 19.23 32.90 31.20
N ALA A 88 20.31 33.36 30.57
CA ALA A 88 20.67 32.93 29.22
C ALA A 88 20.97 31.41 29.17
N ARG A 89 21.71 30.90 30.17
CA ARG A 89 21.99 29.47 30.33
C ARG A 89 20.70 28.68 30.54
N ARG A 90 19.81 29.14 31.43
CA ARG A 90 18.52 28.49 31.66
C ARG A 90 17.70 28.41 30.38
N LYS A 91 17.61 29.49 29.60
CA LYS A 91 16.87 29.50 28.34
C LYS A 91 17.40 28.44 27.35
N ARG A 92 18.72 28.28 27.27
CA ARG A 92 19.34 27.23 26.43
C ARG A 92 18.97 25.83 26.94
N LEU A 93 19.12 25.58 28.24
CA LEU A 93 18.78 24.28 28.84
C LEU A 93 17.32 23.91 28.62
N VAL A 94 16.38 24.86 28.80
CA VAL A 94 14.97 24.62 28.52
C VAL A 94 14.75 24.28 27.04
N SER A 95 15.39 25.02 26.12
CA SER A 95 15.32 24.74 24.68
C SER A 95 15.84 23.34 24.32
N ASP A 96 16.93 22.90 24.96
CA ASP A 96 17.51 21.57 24.75
C ASP A 96 16.57 20.49 25.28
N HIS A 97 15.99 20.67 26.47
CA HIS A 97 14.99 19.78 27.04
C HIS A 97 13.74 19.65 26.16
N VAL A 98 13.20 20.76 25.65
CA VAL A 98 12.07 20.74 24.71
C VAL A 98 12.44 19.95 23.45
N THR A 99 13.62 20.21 22.89
CA THR A 99 14.08 19.51 21.68
C THR A 99 14.15 17.99 21.89
N GLN A 100 14.76 17.55 23.00
CA GLN A 100 14.83 16.13 23.34
C GLN A 100 13.44 15.51 23.55
N ALA A 101 12.53 16.23 24.21
CA ALA A 101 11.18 15.75 24.47
C ALA A 101 10.36 15.64 23.18
N VAL A 102 10.52 16.57 22.24
CA VAL A 102 9.91 16.50 20.91
C VAL A 102 10.46 15.31 20.11
N LEU A 103 11.77 15.07 20.13
CA LEU A 103 12.38 13.91 19.48
C LEU A 103 11.84 12.59 20.06
N ALA A 104 11.67 12.50 21.39
CA ALA A 104 11.09 11.34 22.04
C ALA A 104 9.61 11.12 21.65
N GLU A 105 8.82 12.20 21.57
CA GLU A 105 7.43 12.12 21.10
C GLU A 105 7.36 11.69 19.63
N CYS A 106 8.22 12.22 18.76
CA CYS A 106 8.33 11.79 17.37
C CYS A 106 8.66 10.29 17.27
N ALA A 107 9.62 9.79 18.07
CA ALA A 107 9.93 8.37 18.12
C ALA A 107 8.70 7.53 18.56
N ALA A 108 7.95 8.01 19.55
CA ALA A 108 6.73 7.34 20.00
C ALA A 108 5.62 7.33 18.93
N ILE A 109 5.44 8.43 18.19
CA ILE A 109 4.51 8.52 17.06
C ILE A 109 4.93 7.53 15.97
N LYS A 110 6.21 7.48 15.58
CA LYS A 110 6.74 6.52 14.59
C LYS A 110 6.41 5.08 14.98
N VAL A 111 6.71 4.68 16.22
CA VAL A 111 6.42 3.33 16.72
C VAL A 111 4.92 3.01 16.65
N ARG A 112 4.05 3.98 16.99
CA ARG A 112 2.60 3.80 16.90
C ARG A 112 2.13 3.65 15.45
N THR A 113 2.62 4.48 14.53
CA THR A 113 2.28 4.41 13.11
C THR A 113 2.76 3.11 12.49
N MET A 114 3.97 2.65 12.83
CA MET A 114 4.47 1.34 12.40
C MET A 114 3.54 0.22 12.85
N ARG A 115 3.08 0.23 14.11
CA ARG A 115 2.12 -0.76 14.61
C ARG A 115 0.81 -0.73 13.81
N VAL A 116 0.27 0.47 13.55
CA VAL A 116 -0.92 0.63 12.71
C VAL A 116 -0.70 0.05 11.32
N ALA A 117 0.44 0.32 10.68
CA ALA A 117 0.77 -0.24 9.36
C ALA A 117 0.85 -1.77 9.39
N LYS A 118 1.45 -2.36 10.45
CA LYS A 118 1.48 -3.83 10.62
C LYS A 118 0.07 -4.40 10.75
N ASP A 119 -0.73 -3.84 11.66
CA ASP A 119 -2.10 -4.31 11.90
C ASP A 119 -2.96 -4.16 10.62
N TYR A 120 -2.74 -3.09 9.86
CA TYR A 120 -3.40 -2.85 8.58
C TYR A 120 -3.06 -3.93 7.54
N LEU A 121 -1.77 -4.28 7.39
CA LEU A 121 -1.34 -5.36 6.50
C LEU A 121 -1.83 -6.73 6.97
N LEU A 122 -1.74 -7.02 8.28
CA LEU A 122 -2.23 -8.28 8.85
C LEU A 122 -3.74 -8.46 8.69
N GLY A 123 -4.51 -7.38 8.76
CA GLY A 123 -5.95 -7.41 8.48
C GLY A 123 -6.29 -7.59 7.00
N ALA A 124 -5.34 -7.32 6.10
CA ALA A 124 -5.51 -7.44 4.67
C ALA A 124 -5.07 -8.80 4.10
N VAL A 125 -4.54 -9.70 4.92
CA VAL A 125 -4.08 -11.04 4.50
C VAL A 125 -4.89 -12.17 5.15
N GLY A 126 -5.02 -13.27 4.42
CA GLY A 126 -5.68 -14.49 4.87
C GLY A 126 -4.88 -15.23 5.96
N ARG A 127 -5.53 -16.18 6.63
CA ARG A 127 -4.93 -16.93 7.76
C ARG A 127 -3.65 -17.67 7.40
N GLU A 128 -3.54 -18.17 6.17
CA GLU A 128 -2.36 -18.91 5.70
C GLU A 128 -1.11 -18.04 5.67
N LEU A 129 -1.25 -16.80 5.20
CA LEU A 129 -0.16 -15.82 5.12
C LEU A 129 0.08 -15.10 6.45
N TYR A 130 -0.94 -14.99 7.29
CA TYR A 130 -0.86 -14.33 8.59
C TYR A 130 0.26 -14.91 9.47
N GLY A 131 0.36 -16.25 9.54
CA GLY A 131 1.34 -16.93 10.38
C GLY A 131 2.79 -16.54 10.01
N GLU A 132 3.11 -16.54 8.71
CA GLU A 132 4.44 -16.15 8.23
C GLU A 132 4.74 -14.67 8.50
N LEU A 133 3.78 -13.78 8.23
CA LEU A 133 4.00 -12.34 8.33
C LEU A 133 4.00 -11.81 9.77
N SER A 134 3.20 -12.41 10.66
CA SER A 134 3.04 -11.92 12.05
C SER A 134 4.32 -11.97 12.88
N THR A 135 5.28 -12.83 12.51
CA THR A 135 6.57 -12.96 13.20
C THR A 135 7.56 -11.84 12.89
N LEU A 136 7.33 -11.08 11.82
CA LEU A 136 8.26 -10.06 11.35
C LEU A 136 8.08 -8.75 12.14
N GLU A 137 9.18 -8.04 12.36
CA GLU A 137 9.20 -6.88 13.25
C GLU A 137 8.64 -5.63 12.57
N THR A 138 9.01 -5.36 11.31
CA THR A 138 8.66 -4.13 10.61
C THR A 138 7.61 -4.36 9.50
N PRO A 139 6.78 -3.33 9.16
CA PRO A 139 5.87 -3.41 8.03
C PRO A 139 6.59 -3.64 6.69
N TYR A 140 7.78 -3.03 6.53
CA TYR A 140 8.62 -3.21 5.36
C TYR A 140 9.05 -4.67 5.19
N ASP A 141 9.52 -5.33 6.26
CA ASP A 141 9.94 -6.74 6.19
C ASP A 141 8.78 -7.64 5.81
N MET A 142 7.60 -7.39 6.39
CA MET A 142 6.37 -8.11 6.04
C MET A 142 6.02 -7.94 4.56
N TRP A 143 6.07 -6.71 4.06
CA TRP A 143 5.78 -6.40 2.68
C TRP A 143 6.79 -7.01 1.70
N SER A 144 8.08 -6.91 2.04
CA SER A 144 9.19 -7.48 1.26
C SER A 144 9.09 -9.00 1.20
N ARG A 145 8.80 -9.66 2.32
CA ARG A 145 8.55 -11.10 2.38
C ARG A 145 7.37 -11.49 1.51
N LEU A 146 6.27 -10.76 1.59
CA LEU A 146 5.08 -11.04 0.78
C LEU A 146 5.36 -10.85 -0.73
N CYS A 147 6.12 -9.81 -1.10
CA CYS A 147 6.59 -9.63 -2.47
C CYS A 147 7.44 -10.82 -2.94
N ALA A 148 8.37 -11.29 -2.11
CA ALA A 148 9.22 -12.43 -2.44
C ALA A 148 8.39 -13.72 -2.63
N MET A 149 7.38 -13.95 -1.78
CA MET A 149 6.45 -15.07 -1.91
C MET A 149 5.63 -14.99 -3.20
N GLY A 150 5.10 -13.81 -3.52
CA GLY A 150 4.37 -13.56 -4.76
C GLY A 150 5.22 -13.80 -6.01
N SER A 151 6.44 -13.25 -6.05
CA SER A 151 7.36 -13.46 -7.18
C SER A 151 7.80 -14.92 -7.31
N ALA A 152 8.00 -15.64 -6.21
CA ALA A 152 8.29 -17.08 -6.25
C ALA A 152 7.09 -17.90 -6.76
N HIS A 153 5.87 -17.46 -6.46
CA HIS A 153 4.66 -18.09 -6.97
C HIS A 153 4.48 -17.85 -8.48
N GLU A 154 4.69 -16.63 -8.95
CA GLU A 154 4.67 -16.27 -10.36
C GLU A 154 5.73 -17.04 -11.15
N ALA A 155 6.96 -17.12 -10.65
CA ALA A 155 8.05 -17.85 -11.31
C ALA A 155 7.78 -19.36 -11.45
N ASN A 156 6.96 -19.93 -10.56
CA ASN A 156 6.57 -21.34 -10.56
C ASN A 156 5.22 -21.59 -11.24
N SER A 157 4.52 -20.55 -11.68
CA SER A 157 3.22 -20.68 -12.34
C SER A 157 3.45 -21.08 -13.79
N ASP A 158 3.01 -22.28 -14.16
CA ASP A 158 3.02 -22.68 -15.56
C ASP A 158 1.97 -21.87 -16.36
N VAL A 159 2.18 -21.77 -17.68
CA VAL A 159 1.27 -21.03 -18.59
C VAL A 159 -0.17 -21.54 -18.47
N PHE A 160 -0.34 -22.83 -18.19
CA PHE A 160 -1.64 -23.43 -18.02
C PHE A 160 -2.38 -22.90 -16.77
N SER A 161 -1.68 -22.77 -15.64
CA SER A 161 -2.22 -22.22 -14.39
C SER A 161 -2.62 -20.76 -14.57
N LEU A 162 -1.79 -19.98 -15.27
CA LEU A 162 -2.12 -18.59 -15.63
C LEU A 162 -3.36 -18.52 -16.53
N MET A 163 -3.50 -19.45 -17.47
CA MET A 163 -4.68 -19.54 -18.34
C MET A 163 -5.94 -19.88 -17.54
N VAL A 164 -5.86 -20.85 -16.62
CA VAL A 164 -6.98 -21.22 -15.74
C VAL A 164 -7.37 -20.05 -14.83
N ALA A 165 -6.39 -19.32 -14.28
CA ALA A 165 -6.65 -18.14 -13.46
C ALA A 165 -7.35 -17.02 -14.26
N ALA A 166 -6.88 -16.74 -15.48
CA ALA A 166 -7.50 -15.74 -16.35
C ALA A 166 -8.95 -16.12 -16.74
N LEU A 167 -9.21 -17.40 -17.02
CA LEU A 167 -10.56 -17.92 -17.31
C LEU A 167 -11.48 -17.89 -16.08
N SER A 168 -10.92 -18.02 -14.88
CA SER A 168 -11.68 -18.00 -13.63
C SER A 168 -12.02 -16.57 -13.16
N SER A 169 -11.41 -15.55 -13.75
CA SER A 169 -11.71 -14.15 -13.46
C SER A 169 -13.11 -13.81 -13.97
N THR A 170 -14.07 -13.69 -13.05
CA THR A 170 -15.46 -13.35 -13.35
C THR A 170 -15.85 -12.06 -12.66
N TYR A 171 -16.70 -11.26 -13.30
CA TYR A 171 -17.25 -10.05 -12.71
C TYR A 171 -18.54 -10.37 -11.96
N THR A 172 -18.60 -10.00 -10.68
CA THR A 172 -19.81 -10.16 -9.87
C THR A 172 -20.38 -8.79 -9.44
N PRO A 173 -21.43 -8.29 -10.11
CA PRO A 173 -22.06 -7.02 -9.77
C PRO A 173 -22.49 -6.98 -8.30
N GLY A 174 -22.16 -5.90 -7.61
CA GLY A 174 -22.52 -5.67 -6.21
C GLY A 174 -21.58 -6.32 -5.20
N THR A 175 -20.66 -7.18 -5.63
CA THR A 175 -19.59 -7.71 -4.76
C THR A 175 -18.31 -6.88 -4.88
N GLU A 176 -18.00 -6.39 -6.08
CA GLU A 176 -16.84 -5.55 -6.35
C GLU A 176 -17.22 -4.37 -7.26
N ALA A 177 -16.44 -3.29 -7.23
CA ALA A 177 -16.60 -2.19 -8.17
C ALA A 177 -16.05 -2.59 -9.55
N LEU A 178 -16.66 -2.06 -10.62
CA LEU A 178 -16.25 -2.38 -11.99
C LEU A 178 -14.79 -2.02 -12.27
N ASN A 179 -14.31 -0.90 -11.76
CA ASN A 179 -12.92 -0.48 -11.94
C ASN A 179 -11.95 -1.46 -11.28
N ASP A 180 -12.25 -1.88 -10.05
CA ASP A 180 -11.42 -2.88 -9.33
C ASP A 180 -11.39 -4.22 -10.07
N PHE A 181 -12.52 -4.63 -10.65
CA PHE A 181 -12.59 -5.80 -11.51
C PHE A 181 -11.71 -5.65 -12.76
N LEU A 182 -11.84 -4.55 -13.51
CA LEU A 182 -11.07 -4.32 -14.72
C LEU A 182 -9.57 -4.28 -14.42
N ASP A 183 -9.21 -3.65 -13.31
CA ASP A 183 -7.84 -3.57 -12.81
C ASP A 183 -7.26 -4.95 -12.46
N ARG A 184 -8.06 -5.83 -11.84
CA ARG A 184 -7.70 -7.21 -11.55
C ARG A 184 -7.63 -8.07 -12.82
N TYR A 185 -8.58 -7.87 -13.73
CA TYR A 185 -8.68 -8.57 -14.99
C TYR A 185 -7.46 -8.30 -15.89
N GLU A 186 -7.15 -7.03 -16.15
CA GLU A 186 -6.08 -6.65 -17.08
C GLU A 186 -4.74 -7.21 -16.66
N ALA A 187 -4.39 -7.05 -15.39
CA ALA A 187 -3.10 -7.53 -14.91
C ALA A 187 -3.01 -9.07 -14.94
N GLY A 188 -4.12 -9.81 -14.79
CA GLY A 188 -4.11 -11.28 -14.83
C GLY A 188 -3.97 -11.81 -16.24
N VAL A 189 -4.60 -11.14 -17.19
CA VAL A 189 -4.39 -11.42 -18.61
C VAL A 189 -2.98 -11.02 -19.04
N ASP A 190 -2.45 -9.89 -18.56
CA ASP A 190 -1.07 -9.51 -18.85
C ASP A 190 -0.05 -10.51 -18.30
N ALA A 191 -0.27 -11.05 -17.10
CA ALA A 191 0.55 -12.10 -16.52
C ALA A 191 0.56 -13.39 -17.38
N LEU A 192 -0.57 -13.73 -18.02
CA LEU A 192 -0.65 -14.82 -19.00
C LEU A 192 0.04 -14.47 -20.34
N LEU A 193 -0.14 -13.24 -20.81
CA LEU A 193 0.35 -12.80 -22.12
C LEU A 193 1.88 -12.71 -22.17
N VAL A 194 2.54 -12.29 -21.08
CA VAL A 194 4.00 -12.18 -21.01
C VAL A 194 4.72 -13.48 -21.39
N PRO A 195 4.46 -14.64 -20.76
CA PRO A 195 5.07 -15.89 -21.15
C PRO A 195 4.51 -16.46 -22.46
N LEU A 196 3.23 -16.21 -22.79
CA LEU A 196 2.60 -16.72 -24.00
C LEU A 196 3.12 -16.06 -25.29
N LEU A 197 3.44 -14.76 -25.20
CA LEU A 197 3.91 -13.94 -26.32
C LEU A 197 5.38 -13.53 -26.17
N ALA A 198 6.14 -14.20 -25.30
CA ALA A 198 7.54 -13.89 -25.05
C ALA A 198 8.31 -13.79 -26.38
N PRO A 199 8.98 -12.66 -26.66
CA PRO A 199 9.68 -12.48 -27.93
C PRO A 199 10.80 -13.50 -28.08
N THR A 200 10.97 -14.01 -29.29
CA THR A 200 12.18 -14.72 -29.69
C THR A 200 13.38 -13.76 -29.68
N LEU A 201 14.61 -14.29 -29.61
CA LEU A 201 15.85 -13.50 -29.42
C LEU A 201 16.02 -12.30 -30.36
N GLU A 202 15.38 -12.28 -31.54
CA GLU A 202 15.27 -11.10 -32.41
C GLU A 202 13.87 -10.99 -33.05
N PRO A 203 12.94 -10.23 -32.44
CA PRO A 203 11.60 -10.04 -33.01
C PRO A 203 11.62 -8.94 -34.07
N SER A 204 11.07 -9.21 -35.25
CA SER A 204 10.84 -8.19 -36.27
C SER A 204 9.64 -7.29 -35.89
N SER A 205 9.57 -6.09 -36.46
CA SER A 205 8.43 -5.18 -36.24
C SER A 205 7.08 -5.80 -36.62
N ALA A 206 7.06 -6.68 -37.63
CA ALA A 206 5.88 -7.43 -38.03
C ALA A 206 5.44 -8.46 -36.98
N ILE A 207 6.40 -9.12 -36.31
CA ILE A 207 6.11 -10.07 -35.22
C ILE A 207 5.52 -9.32 -34.02
N LEU A 208 6.09 -8.17 -33.65
CA LEU A 208 5.57 -7.34 -32.56
C LEU A 208 4.16 -6.83 -32.85
N ALA A 209 3.89 -6.37 -34.09
CA ALA A 209 2.55 -5.95 -34.49
C ALA A 209 1.54 -7.11 -34.44
N TYR A 210 1.93 -8.29 -34.90
CA TYR A 210 1.09 -9.48 -34.82
C TYR A 210 0.81 -9.89 -33.37
N GLN A 211 1.83 -9.90 -32.51
CA GLN A 211 1.69 -10.20 -31.08
C GLN A 211 0.74 -9.22 -30.39
N SER A 212 0.82 -7.92 -30.70
CA SER A 212 -0.12 -6.92 -30.20
C SER A 212 -1.56 -7.24 -30.58
N VAL A 213 -1.82 -7.60 -31.84
CA VAL A 213 -3.16 -7.97 -32.31
C VAL A 213 -3.68 -9.24 -31.62
N VAL A 214 -2.81 -10.23 -31.40
CA VAL A 214 -3.17 -11.46 -30.67
C VAL A 214 -3.48 -11.16 -29.21
N ALA A 215 -2.66 -10.33 -28.56
CA ALA A 215 -2.88 -9.88 -27.19
C ALA A 215 -4.25 -9.18 -27.03
N ASP A 216 -4.56 -8.23 -27.91
CA ASP A 216 -5.82 -7.50 -27.90
C ASP A 216 -7.02 -8.43 -28.10
N ARG A 217 -6.93 -9.39 -29.03
CA ARG A 217 -7.99 -10.37 -29.26
C ARG A 217 -8.18 -11.32 -28.09
N LEU A 218 -7.10 -11.74 -27.44
CA LEU A 218 -7.18 -12.60 -26.26
C LEU A 218 -7.80 -11.83 -25.09
N LYS A 219 -7.36 -10.57 -24.86
CA LYS A 219 -7.97 -9.65 -23.88
C LYS A 219 -9.45 -9.42 -24.16
N ALA A 220 -9.87 -9.22 -25.40
CA ALA A 220 -11.29 -9.04 -25.70
C ALA A 220 -12.09 -10.33 -25.43
N SER A 221 -11.53 -11.49 -25.78
CA SER A 221 -12.20 -12.79 -25.64
C SER A 221 -12.37 -13.20 -24.18
N LEU A 222 -11.31 -13.06 -23.38
CA LEU A 222 -11.35 -13.36 -21.95
C LEU A 222 -12.24 -12.38 -21.18
N LEU A 223 -12.29 -11.11 -21.60
CA LEU A 223 -13.17 -10.11 -20.99
C LEU A 223 -14.64 -10.46 -21.27
N ALA A 224 -14.94 -10.84 -22.52
CA ALA A 224 -16.28 -11.31 -22.88
C ALA A 224 -16.68 -12.53 -22.05
N HIS A 225 -15.76 -13.48 -21.81
CA HIS A 225 -16.00 -14.64 -20.95
C HIS A 225 -16.26 -14.25 -19.50
N ALA A 226 -15.47 -13.32 -18.95
CA ALA A 226 -15.58 -12.85 -17.58
C ALA A 226 -16.95 -12.20 -17.27
N PHE A 227 -17.60 -11.63 -18.29
CA PHE A 227 -18.96 -11.08 -18.21
C PHE A 227 -20.07 -12.05 -18.64
N GLU A 228 -19.74 -13.14 -19.34
CA GLU A 228 -20.72 -14.11 -19.83
C GLU A 228 -21.43 -14.82 -18.67
N THR A 229 -20.70 -15.02 -17.58
CA THR A 229 -21.17 -15.62 -16.33
C THR A 229 -22.04 -14.65 -15.51
N THR A 230 -22.12 -13.37 -15.87
CA THR A 230 -22.94 -12.37 -15.18
C THR A 230 -24.37 -12.28 -15.77
N PRO A 231 -25.42 -12.59 -15.00
CA PRO A 231 -26.80 -12.45 -15.47
C PRO A 231 -27.12 -10.99 -15.86
N GLY A 232 -27.53 -10.77 -17.11
CA GLY A 232 -27.94 -9.44 -17.62
C GLY A 232 -26.91 -8.77 -18.55
N VAL A 233 -25.60 -8.96 -18.33
CA VAL A 233 -24.56 -8.40 -19.22
C VAL A 233 -24.57 -9.11 -20.57
N ASN A 234 -24.86 -10.40 -20.58
CA ASN A 234 -25.01 -11.21 -21.78
C ASN A 234 -26.15 -10.71 -22.70
N ALA A 235 -27.24 -10.19 -22.13
CA ALA A 235 -28.33 -9.58 -22.89
C ALA A 235 -27.91 -8.25 -23.55
N MET A 236 -27.05 -7.48 -22.88
CA MET A 236 -26.47 -6.25 -23.43
C MET A 236 -25.48 -6.57 -24.56
N TRP A 237 -24.65 -7.59 -24.40
CA TRP A 237 -23.66 -8.01 -25.39
C TRP A 237 -24.29 -8.60 -26.66
N THR A 238 -25.33 -9.42 -26.51
CA THR A 238 -26.12 -9.93 -27.65
C THR A 238 -26.92 -8.83 -28.34
N THR A 239 -27.27 -7.75 -27.64
CA THR A 239 -27.91 -6.57 -28.22
C THR A 239 -26.90 -5.71 -28.99
N TRP A 240 -25.69 -5.53 -28.45
CA TRP A 240 -24.60 -4.82 -29.13
C TRP A 240 -24.12 -5.56 -30.39
N ARG A 241 -23.87 -6.88 -30.32
CA ARG A 241 -23.49 -7.69 -31.51
C ARG A 241 -24.52 -7.63 -32.63
N ARG A 242 -25.81 -7.51 -32.29
CA ARG A 242 -26.89 -7.35 -33.30
C ARG A 242 -26.86 -5.98 -33.97
N LYS A 243 -26.27 -4.97 -33.35
CA LYS A 243 -26.14 -3.60 -33.89
C LYS A 243 -24.88 -3.41 -34.73
N GLU A 244 -23.81 -4.17 -34.48
CA GLU A 244 -22.53 -4.08 -35.20
C GLU A 244 -22.09 -5.45 -35.81
N PRO A 245 -22.66 -5.84 -36.96
CA PRO A 245 -22.38 -7.13 -37.61
C PRO A 245 -21.01 -7.21 -38.31
N SER A 246 -20.24 -6.13 -38.39
CA SER A 246 -18.97 -6.08 -39.12
C SER A 246 -17.80 -6.83 -38.46
N TRP A 247 -17.99 -7.39 -37.27
CA TRP A 247 -16.95 -8.08 -36.50
C TRP A 247 -16.90 -9.60 -36.69
N THR A 248 -17.77 -10.18 -37.52
CA THR A 248 -17.84 -11.63 -37.76
C THR A 248 -17.27 -12.10 -39.11
N SER A 249 -16.60 -11.22 -39.86
CA SER A 249 -15.98 -11.53 -41.16
C SER A 249 -14.47 -11.56 -41.08
#